data_AF-A0AB33JE60-F1
#
_entry.id   AF-A0AB33JE60-F1
#
_cell.length_a   1.000
_cell.length_b   1.000
_cell.length_c   1.000
_cell.angle_alpha   90.00
_cell.angle_beta   90.00
_cell.angle_gamma   90.00
#
_symmetry.space_group_name_H-M   'P 1'
#
loop_
_entity.id
_entity.type
_entity.pdbx_description
1 polymer ?
#
loop_
_entity_poly.entity_id
_entity_poly.type
_entity_poly.pdbx_seq_one_letter_code
_entity_poly.pdbx_strand_id
1 'polypeptide(L)'
;MDKYGLIGYPLGHSFSIGFFNEKFENENINAEYINFEIPDIENLPEIITSNPELKGLNVTIPYKQKVMRYLDYMSPEAREIGAVNVIKVEHKGKNTILKGYNSDVIGFTKSIEPLLESFHKKALILGTGGASKAIEYGLRSLNIETQLVSRTKRPDAIQYEDITPDVIHEYNVVVNCTPCGMYPKADECPDLPYEAMNTKTLLYDLIYNPDETLFMKRGLEYGATVKNGLEMLLLQAFASWDFWNENE
;
A
#
# COMPACT_ATOMS: atom_id res chain seq x y z
N MET A 1 3.09 -16.95 24.00
CA MET A 1 2.56 -15.72 23.38
C MET A 1 2.98 -15.77 21.93
N ASP A 2 2.05 -15.62 21.00
CA ASP A 2 2.39 -15.59 19.58
C ASP A 2 3.07 -14.24 19.25
N LYS A 3 3.98 -14.23 18.28
CA LYS A 3 4.67 -13.01 17.87
C LYS A 3 4.34 -12.65 16.43
N TYR A 4 4.14 -11.36 16.21
CA TYR A 4 3.99 -10.74 14.90
C TYR A 4 4.96 -9.57 14.79
N GLY A 5 5.19 -9.06 13.59
CA GLY A 5 5.98 -7.85 13.47
C GLY A 5 6.08 -7.25 12.09
N LEU A 6 6.80 -6.14 12.02
CA LEU A 6 7.08 -5.41 10.79
C LEU A 6 8.58 -5.48 10.47
N ILE A 7 8.95 -5.94 9.28
CA ILE A 7 10.33 -5.81 8.76
C ILE A 7 10.42 -4.63 7.78
N GLY A 8 11.51 -3.86 7.88
CA GLY A 8 11.77 -2.69 7.03
C GLY A 8 12.99 -1.91 7.48
N TYR A 9 13.34 -0.86 6.73
CA TYR A 9 14.39 0.07 7.13
C TYR A 9 14.27 1.45 6.45
N PRO A 10 14.42 2.56 7.19
CA PRO A 10 14.30 2.64 8.65
C PRO A 10 12.83 2.45 9.09
N LEU A 11 12.63 1.92 10.30
CA LEU A 11 11.34 1.81 10.97
C LEU A 11 11.28 2.86 12.10
N GLY A 12 10.80 4.06 11.75
CA GLY A 12 10.46 5.08 12.76
C GLY A 12 9.17 4.74 13.50
N HIS A 13 8.32 5.75 13.75
CA HIS A 13 6.96 5.49 14.26
C HIS A 13 6.15 4.69 13.23
N SER A 14 5.81 3.45 13.61
CA SER A 14 5.02 2.53 12.78
C SER A 14 3.55 2.61 13.17
N PHE A 15 2.65 2.80 12.21
CA PHE A 15 1.22 2.65 12.46
C PHE A 15 0.87 1.21 12.92
N SER A 16 1.47 0.20 12.26
CA SER A 16 1.15 -1.21 12.48
C SER A 16 1.41 -1.67 13.91
N ILE A 17 2.48 -1.17 14.55
CA ILE A 17 2.80 -1.56 15.94
C ILE A 17 1.73 -1.10 16.93
N GLY A 18 1.20 0.12 16.75
CA GLY A 18 0.12 0.64 17.58
C GLY A 18 -1.18 -0.12 17.32
N PHE A 19 -1.56 -0.23 16.05
CA PHE A 19 -2.79 -0.89 15.62
C PHE A 19 -2.90 -2.34 16.12
N PHE A 20 -1.88 -3.17 15.92
CA PHE A 20 -1.96 -4.59 16.28
C PHE A 20 -1.92 -4.82 17.78
N ASN A 21 -1.09 -4.09 18.53
CA ASN A 21 -1.03 -4.27 19.99
C ASN A 21 -2.34 -3.78 20.65
N GLU A 22 -2.93 -2.68 20.18
CA GLU A 22 -4.25 -2.24 20.64
C GLU A 22 -5.33 -3.28 20.31
N LYS A 23 -5.32 -3.86 19.11
CA LYS A 23 -6.21 -4.96 18.73
C LYS A 23 -6.04 -6.16 19.67
N PHE A 24 -4.81 -6.57 19.96
CA PHE A 24 -4.55 -7.74 20.80
C PHE A 24 -5.03 -7.52 22.24
N GLU A 25 -4.82 -6.34 22.80
CA GLU A 25 -5.32 -5.96 24.12
C GLU A 25 -6.86 -5.96 24.15
N ASN A 26 -7.50 -5.27 23.21
CA ASN A 26 -8.96 -5.13 23.16
C ASN A 26 -9.68 -6.47 22.94
N GLU A 27 -9.09 -7.39 22.17
CA GLU A 27 -9.67 -8.68 21.85
C GLU A 27 -9.17 -9.83 22.75
N ASN A 28 -8.37 -9.53 23.78
CA ASN A 28 -7.74 -10.51 24.69
C ASN A 28 -6.95 -11.61 23.95
N ILE A 29 -6.23 -11.23 22.89
CA ILE A 29 -5.37 -12.13 22.12
C ILE A 29 -3.99 -12.17 22.78
N ASN A 30 -3.51 -13.38 23.10
CA ASN A 30 -2.17 -13.58 23.70
C ASN A 30 -1.07 -13.50 22.63
N ALA A 31 -0.85 -12.30 22.09
CA ALA A 31 0.14 -12.00 21.07
C ALA A 31 0.81 -10.64 21.28
N GLU A 32 1.97 -10.45 20.65
CA GLU A 32 2.66 -9.16 20.57
C GLU A 32 3.03 -8.82 19.13
N TYR A 33 3.04 -7.52 18.80
CA TYR A 33 3.54 -7.02 17.52
C TYR A 33 4.76 -6.11 17.76
N ILE A 34 5.88 -6.39 17.09
CA ILE A 34 7.12 -5.62 17.24
C ILE A 34 7.71 -5.17 15.89
N ASN A 35 8.55 -4.14 15.93
CA ASN A 35 9.34 -3.73 14.75
C ASN A 35 10.66 -4.50 14.72
N PHE A 36 10.93 -5.15 13.59
CA PHE A 36 12.21 -5.75 13.23
C PHE A 36 12.92 -4.85 12.23
N GLU A 37 13.58 -3.81 12.74
CA GLU A 37 14.37 -2.91 11.89
C GLU A 37 15.65 -3.63 11.43
N ILE A 38 15.67 -4.04 10.16
CA ILE A 38 16.80 -4.78 9.59
C ILE A 38 17.47 -3.95 8.50
N PRO A 39 18.76 -3.61 8.59
CA PRO A 39 19.43 -2.76 7.60
C PRO A 39 19.66 -3.48 6.26
N ASP A 40 19.63 -4.82 6.25
CA ASP A 40 19.65 -5.65 5.06
C ASP A 40 18.56 -6.74 5.16
N ILE A 41 17.97 -7.08 4.01
CA ILE A 41 17.02 -8.18 3.91
C ILE A 41 17.69 -9.54 4.18
N GLU A 42 19.01 -9.65 4.00
CA GLU A 42 19.78 -10.86 4.35
C GLU A 42 19.72 -11.20 5.85
N ASN A 43 19.25 -10.29 6.71
CA ASN A 43 19.01 -10.57 8.13
C ASN A 43 17.66 -11.25 8.41
N LEU A 44 16.75 -11.37 7.44
CA LEU A 44 15.45 -12.02 7.64
C LEU A 44 15.55 -13.48 8.16
N PRO A 45 16.45 -14.34 7.67
CA PRO A 45 16.61 -15.70 8.22
C PRO A 45 16.95 -15.73 9.71
N GLU A 46 17.73 -14.76 10.19
CA GLU A 46 18.08 -14.64 11.61
C GLU A 46 16.86 -14.26 12.45
N ILE A 47 16.02 -13.32 11.95
CA ILE A 47 14.75 -12.96 12.60
C ILE A 47 13.85 -14.18 12.75
N ILE A 48 13.69 -14.98 11.68
CA ILE A 48 12.84 -16.17 11.71
C ILE A 48 13.40 -17.22 12.68
N THR A 49 14.71 -17.45 12.66
CA THR A 49 15.35 -18.49 13.49
C THR A 49 15.36 -18.12 14.97
N SER A 50 15.51 -16.83 15.29
CA SER A 50 15.61 -16.35 16.68
C SER A 50 14.25 -16.14 17.36
N ASN A 51 13.15 -16.26 16.60
CA ASN A 51 11.78 -16.06 17.10
C ASN A 51 10.91 -17.29 16.72
N PRO A 52 11.05 -18.44 17.41
CA PRO A 52 10.29 -19.66 17.12
C PRO A 52 8.77 -19.53 17.35
N GLU A 53 8.32 -18.47 18.02
CA GLU A 53 6.93 -18.10 18.23
C GLU A 53 6.36 -17.16 17.16
N LEU A 54 7.16 -16.76 16.17
CA LEU A 54 6.76 -15.86 15.10
C LEU A 54 5.70 -16.51 14.21
N LYS A 55 4.53 -15.89 14.11
CA LYS A 55 3.38 -16.35 13.30
C LYS A 55 3.20 -15.56 12.01
N GLY A 56 3.67 -14.31 11.98
CA GLY A 56 3.48 -13.46 10.81
C GLY A 56 4.36 -12.22 10.82
N LEU A 57 4.65 -11.72 9.62
CA LEU A 57 5.34 -10.46 9.42
C LEU A 57 4.59 -9.61 8.41
N ASN A 58 4.47 -8.30 8.65
CA ASN A 58 4.35 -7.35 7.56
C ASN A 58 5.73 -6.98 7.03
N VAL A 59 5.77 -6.59 5.76
CA VAL A 59 6.98 -6.13 5.07
C VAL A 59 6.73 -4.75 4.51
N THR A 60 7.59 -3.79 4.83
CA THR A 60 7.54 -2.45 4.26
C THR A 60 8.79 -2.12 3.44
N ILE A 61 8.93 -0.87 3.04
CA ILE A 61 10.11 -0.37 2.34
C ILE A 61 11.40 -0.71 3.10
N PRO A 62 12.49 -1.06 2.40
CA PRO A 62 12.60 -1.24 0.95
C PRO A 62 12.41 -2.71 0.49
N TYR A 63 11.79 -3.56 1.32
CA TYR A 63 11.92 -5.02 1.19
C TYR A 63 10.78 -5.76 0.51
N LYS A 64 9.66 -5.10 0.19
CA LYS A 64 8.48 -5.77 -0.39
C LYS A 64 8.78 -6.64 -1.63
N GLN A 65 9.79 -6.29 -2.43
CA GLN A 65 10.23 -7.10 -3.57
C GLN A 65 11.34 -8.09 -3.19
N LYS A 66 12.32 -7.64 -2.39
CA LYS A 66 13.49 -8.45 -2.04
C LYS A 66 13.15 -9.66 -1.17
N VAL A 67 12.08 -9.57 -0.40
CA VAL A 67 11.64 -10.65 0.48
C VAL A 67 11.15 -11.89 -0.27
N MET A 68 10.71 -11.72 -1.53
CA MET A 68 10.09 -12.78 -2.32
C MET A 68 10.99 -14.02 -2.49
N ARG A 69 12.33 -13.84 -2.52
CA ARG A 69 13.29 -14.95 -2.67
C ARG A 69 13.40 -15.87 -1.46
N TYR A 70 12.87 -15.48 -0.31
CA TYR A 70 12.88 -16.29 0.92
C TYR A 70 11.59 -17.09 1.10
N LEU A 71 10.59 -16.89 0.25
CA LEU A 71 9.26 -17.46 0.43
C LEU A 71 9.13 -18.82 -0.24
N ASP A 72 8.51 -19.76 0.47
CA ASP A 72 8.18 -21.09 -0.04
C ASP A 72 6.92 -21.06 -0.93
N TYR A 73 6.03 -20.11 -0.66
CA TYR A 73 4.82 -19.87 -1.45
C TYR A 73 4.53 -18.37 -1.55
N MET A 74 3.89 -17.97 -2.64
CA MET A 74 3.31 -16.64 -2.82
C MET A 74 1.91 -16.78 -3.40
N SER A 75 0.96 -15.95 -2.99
CA SER A 75 -0.36 -15.90 -3.63
C SER A 75 -0.24 -15.50 -5.12
N PRO A 76 -1.19 -15.91 -5.99
CA PRO A 76 -1.20 -15.48 -7.39
C PRO A 76 -1.10 -13.97 -7.57
N GLU A 77 -1.85 -13.21 -6.76
CA GLU A 77 -1.87 -11.75 -6.76
C GLU A 77 -0.51 -11.18 -6.38
N ALA A 78 0.12 -11.69 -5.32
CA ALA A 78 1.43 -11.22 -4.87
C ALA A 78 2.54 -11.50 -5.92
N ARG A 79 2.44 -12.62 -6.66
CA ARG A 79 3.36 -12.93 -7.76
C ARG A 79 3.17 -11.98 -8.94
N GLU A 80 1.93 -11.69 -9.32
CA GLU A 80 1.62 -10.80 -10.44
C GLU A 80 2.00 -9.35 -10.14
N ILE A 81 1.71 -8.87 -8.92
CA ILE A 81 2.16 -7.56 -8.44
C ILE A 81 3.69 -7.49 -8.38
N GLY A 82 4.35 -8.63 -8.12
CA GLY A 82 5.79 -8.70 -7.90
C GLY A 82 6.21 -8.01 -6.61
N ALA A 83 5.37 -8.05 -5.57
CA ALA A 83 5.66 -7.51 -4.25
C ALA A 83 4.81 -8.20 -3.16
N VAL A 84 5.42 -8.41 -1.99
CA VAL A 84 4.82 -9.02 -0.80
C VAL A 84 4.90 -8.03 0.37
N ASN A 85 3.79 -7.76 1.04
CA ASN A 85 3.74 -6.94 2.27
C ASN A 85 3.22 -7.73 3.49
N VAL A 86 2.83 -9.01 3.32
CA VAL A 86 2.41 -9.91 4.40
C VAL A 86 3.09 -11.27 4.22
N ILE A 87 3.67 -11.80 5.29
CA ILE A 87 4.22 -13.14 5.36
C ILE A 87 3.49 -13.88 6.48
N LYS A 88 2.93 -15.04 6.18
CA LYS A 88 2.50 -16.01 7.17
C LYS A 88 3.64 -16.98 7.44
N VAL A 89 3.92 -17.22 8.73
CA VAL A 89 4.98 -18.11 9.19
C VAL A 89 4.33 -19.36 9.79
N GLU A 90 4.51 -20.50 9.11
CA GLU A 90 3.96 -21.78 9.55
C GLU A 90 5.08 -22.71 10.02
N HIS A 91 5.00 -23.19 11.26
CA HIS A 91 5.93 -24.17 11.79
C HIS A 91 5.35 -25.58 11.63
N LYS A 92 5.99 -26.41 10.78
CA LYS A 92 5.66 -27.83 10.57
C LYS A 92 6.82 -28.70 11.07
N GLY A 93 6.77 -29.07 12.35
CA GLY A 93 7.84 -29.83 13.01
C GLY A 93 9.12 -29.00 13.15
N LYS A 94 10.21 -29.42 12.51
CA LYS A 94 11.48 -28.68 12.47
C LYS A 94 11.58 -27.68 11.31
N ASN A 95 10.59 -27.68 10.41
CA ASN A 95 10.60 -26.84 9.23
C ASN A 95 9.74 -25.60 9.47
N THR A 96 10.18 -24.47 8.95
CA THR A 96 9.42 -23.22 8.88
C THR A 96 9.08 -22.95 7.43
N ILE A 97 7.81 -22.69 7.14
CA ILE A 97 7.29 -22.39 5.81
C ILE A 97 6.84 -20.94 5.81
N LEU A 98 7.30 -20.17 4.82
CA LEU A 98 6.96 -18.77 4.63
C LEU A 98 6.04 -18.60 3.43
N LYS A 99 4.84 -18.08 3.67
CA LYS A 99 3.84 -17.80 2.62
C LYS A 99 3.65 -16.29 2.47
N GLY A 100 3.86 -15.76 1.27
CA GLY A 100 3.71 -14.34 0.97
C GLY A 100 2.39 -13.97 0.33
N TYR A 101 1.86 -12.83 0.77
CA TYR A 101 0.63 -12.22 0.26
C TYR A 101 0.82 -10.72 0.08
N ASN A 102 -0.10 -10.11 -0.65
CA ASN A 102 -0.18 -8.66 -0.79
C ASN A 102 -1.54 -8.18 -0.25
N SER A 103 -1.56 -7.55 0.92
CA SER A 103 -2.76 -6.93 1.50
C SER A 103 -2.95 -5.48 1.08
N ASP A 104 -1.93 -4.82 0.51
CA ASP A 104 -2.07 -3.45 0.00
C ASP A 104 -3.13 -3.38 -1.10
N VAL A 105 -3.15 -4.38 -2.01
CA VAL A 105 -4.19 -4.46 -3.06
C VAL A 105 -5.59 -4.57 -2.45
N ILE A 106 -5.77 -5.39 -1.40
CA ILE A 106 -7.07 -5.56 -0.74
C ILE A 106 -7.49 -4.27 -0.05
N GLY A 107 -6.56 -3.63 0.68
CA GLY A 107 -6.83 -2.38 1.36
C GLY A 107 -7.22 -1.27 0.39
N PHE A 108 -6.52 -1.19 -0.75
CA PHE A 108 -6.81 -0.20 -1.78
C PHE A 108 -8.13 -0.48 -2.50
N THR A 109 -8.35 -1.69 -3.04
CA THR A 109 -9.56 -1.97 -3.83
C THR A 109 -10.82 -1.78 -3.01
N LYS A 110 -10.86 -2.31 -1.77
CA LYS A 110 -12.01 -2.14 -0.87
C LYS A 110 -12.29 -0.70 -0.47
N SER A 111 -11.27 0.16 -0.43
CA SER A 111 -11.43 1.56 -0.02
C SER A 111 -11.77 2.50 -1.20
N ILE A 112 -11.32 2.19 -2.41
CA ILE A 112 -11.64 2.99 -3.61
C ILE A 112 -12.96 2.57 -4.28
N GLU A 113 -13.28 1.27 -4.29
CA GLU A 113 -14.44 0.72 -5.00
C GLU A 113 -15.77 1.41 -4.67
N PRO A 114 -16.08 1.75 -3.40
CA PRO A 114 -17.32 2.46 -3.06
C PRO A 114 -17.44 3.88 -3.66
N LEU A 115 -16.33 4.46 -4.12
CA LEU A 115 -16.28 5.79 -4.74
C LEU A 115 -16.30 5.73 -6.28
N LEU A 116 -16.18 4.52 -6.85
CA LEU A 116 -16.11 4.37 -8.29
C LEU A 116 -17.51 4.35 -8.92
N GLU A 117 -17.77 5.37 -9.72
CA GLU A 117 -18.92 5.45 -10.62
C GLU A 117 -18.68 4.79 -11.99
N SER A 118 -19.78 4.53 -12.70
CA SER A 118 -19.75 3.87 -14.02
C SER A 118 -18.90 4.58 -15.08
N PHE A 119 -18.65 5.88 -14.94
CA PHE A 119 -17.84 6.69 -15.85
C PHE A 119 -16.34 6.73 -15.50
N HIS A 120 -15.93 6.18 -14.35
CA HIS A 120 -14.52 6.02 -14.02
C HIS A 120 -13.97 4.82 -14.79
N LYS A 121 -13.28 5.08 -15.90
CA LYS A 121 -12.72 4.05 -16.79
C LYS A 121 -11.20 4.07 -16.89
N LYS A 122 -10.59 5.21 -16.58
CA LYS A 122 -9.14 5.39 -16.70
C LYS A 122 -8.58 6.11 -15.48
N ALA A 123 -7.38 5.72 -15.07
CA ALA A 123 -6.71 6.26 -13.91
C ALA A 123 -5.25 6.67 -14.17
N LEU A 124 -4.87 7.84 -13.66
CA LEU A 124 -3.48 8.23 -13.49
C LEU A 124 -2.96 7.71 -12.16
N ILE A 125 -1.76 7.12 -12.17
CA ILE A 125 -1.07 6.68 -10.96
C ILE A 125 0.22 7.49 -10.84
N LEU A 126 0.27 8.37 -9.84
CA LEU A 126 1.39 9.28 -9.63
C LEU A 126 2.49 8.56 -8.85
N GLY A 127 3.61 8.27 -9.50
CA GLY A 127 4.74 7.56 -8.92
C GLY A 127 4.90 6.13 -9.45
N THR A 128 6.14 5.64 -9.40
CA THR A 128 6.55 4.32 -9.93
C THR A 128 7.26 3.47 -8.88
N GLY A 129 6.85 3.64 -7.61
CA GLY A 129 7.42 2.96 -6.44
C GLY A 129 6.82 1.58 -6.16
N GLY A 130 7.08 1.04 -4.97
CA GLY A 130 6.53 -0.26 -4.57
C GLY A 130 5.01 -0.25 -4.40
N ALA A 131 4.45 0.84 -3.85
CA ALA A 131 3.01 0.98 -3.66
C ALA A 131 2.25 1.04 -5.00
N SER A 132 2.77 1.78 -5.99
CA SER A 132 2.09 1.96 -7.28
C SER A 132 1.83 0.63 -8.01
N LYS A 133 2.65 -0.40 -7.80
CA LYS A 133 2.42 -1.74 -8.37
C LYS A 133 1.14 -2.39 -7.85
N ALA A 134 0.90 -2.31 -6.53
CA ALA A 134 -0.32 -2.86 -5.92
C ALA A 134 -1.56 -2.05 -6.33
N ILE A 135 -1.42 -0.72 -6.42
CA ILE A 135 -2.47 0.18 -6.90
C ILE A 135 -2.83 -0.08 -8.36
N GLU A 136 -1.82 -0.22 -9.23
CA GLU A 136 -1.99 -0.51 -10.65
C GLU A 136 -2.72 -1.84 -10.86
N TYR A 137 -2.28 -2.89 -10.15
CA TYR A 137 -2.95 -4.18 -10.16
C TYR A 137 -4.41 -4.05 -9.66
N GLY A 138 -4.62 -3.33 -8.55
CA GLY A 138 -5.95 -3.13 -7.97
C GLY A 138 -6.91 -2.43 -8.94
N LEU A 139 -6.48 -1.34 -9.58
CA LEU A 139 -7.27 -0.63 -10.59
C LEU A 139 -7.60 -1.53 -11.78
N ARG A 140 -6.62 -2.29 -12.29
CA ARG A 140 -6.85 -3.25 -13.39
C ARG A 140 -7.84 -4.34 -13.01
N SER A 141 -7.78 -4.85 -11.78
CA SER A 141 -8.75 -5.84 -11.28
C SER A 141 -10.18 -5.30 -11.20
N LEU A 142 -10.33 -3.97 -11.10
CA LEU A 142 -11.60 -3.25 -11.14
C LEU A 142 -11.99 -2.80 -12.56
N ASN A 143 -11.31 -3.31 -13.61
CA ASN A 143 -11.49 -2.94 -15.01
C ASN A 143 -11.26 -1.45 -15.32
N ILE A 144 -10.31 -0.83 -14.62
CA ILE A 144 -9.86 0.54 -14.88
C ILE A 144 -8.51 0.49 -15.62
N GLU A 145 -8.45 1.14 -16.78
CA GLU A 145 -7.21 1.32 -17.54
C GLU A 145 -6.27 2.27 -16.78
N THR A 146 -4.97 1.95 -16.74
CA THR A 146 -4.00 2.69 -15.91
C THR A 146 -2.92 3.33 -16.76
N GLN A 147 -2.51 4.55 -16.37
CA GLN A 147 -1.33 5.23 -16.91
C GLN A 147 -0.45 5.69 -15.75
N LEU A 148 0.77 5.16 -15.67
CA LEU A 148 1.76 5.58 -14.68
C LEU A 148 2.27 6.98 -15.03
N VAL A 149 2.58 7.76 -14.00
CA VAL A 149 3.18 9.09 -14.10
C VAL A 149 4.49 9.09 -13.33
N SER A 150 5.55 9.63 -13.94
CA SER A 150 6.89 9.66 -13.37
C SER A 150 7.53 11.03 -13.57
N ARG A 151 8.34 11.48 -12.59
CA ARG A 151 9.15 12.69 -12.75
C ARG A 151 10.21 12.55 -13.84
N THR A 152 10.70 11.33 -14.05
CA THR A 152 11.71 11.01 -15.06
C THR A 152 11.12 10.15 -16.15
N LYS A 153 11.52 10.36 -17.41
CA LYS A 153 11.10 9.55 -18.56
C LYS A 153 11.31 8.05 -18.30
N ARG A 154 10.27 7.25 -18.56
CA ARG A 154 10.26 5.78 -18.47
C ARG A 154 9.46 5.19 -19.63
N PRO A 155 9.69 3.93 -20.03
CA PRO A 155 8.97 3.31 -21.15
C PRO A 155 7.46 3.16 -20.91
N ASP A 156 7.05 3.03 -19.64
CA ASP A 156 5.71 2.69 -19.18
C ASP A 156 5.00 3.84 -18.45
N ALA A 157 5.59 5.04 -18.43
CA ALA A 157 5.05 6.19 -17.73
C ALA A 157 5.19 7.49 -18.53
N ILE A 158 4.16 8.34 -18.46
CA ILE A 158 4.22 9.73 -18.94
C ILE A 158 4.86 10.63 -17.89
N GLN A 159 5.28 11.83 -18.28
CA GLN A 159 5.79 12.83 -17.34
C GLN A 159 4.67 13.77 -16.88
N TYR A 160 4.88 14.44 -15.75
CA TYR A 160 3.91 15.41 -15.22
C TYR A 160 3.60 16.54 -16.22
N GLU A 161 4.62 16.97 -16.98
CA GLU A 161 4.50 18.00 -18.02
C GLU A 161 3.58 17.57 -19.18
N ASP A 162 3.35 16.27 -19.36
CA ASP A 162 2.46 15.72 -20.40
C ASP A 162 0.99 15.66 -19.95
N ILE A 163 0.70 15.98 -18.68
CA ILE A 163 -0.66 15.95 -18.12
C ILE A 163 -1.38 17.25 -18.45
N THR A 164 -2.15 17.24 -19.53
CA THR A 164 -2.98 18.37 -19.97
C THR A 164 -4.39 18.31 -19.35
N PRO A 165 -5.21 19.38 -19.46
CA PRO A 165 -6.62 19.35 -19.09
C PRO A 165 -7.40 18.18 -19.75
N ASP A 166 -7.13 17.89 -21.02
CA ASP A 166 -7.77 16.77 -21.74
C ASP A 166 -7.40 15.42 -21.11
N VAL A 167 -6.15 15.26 -20.66
CA VAL A 167 -5.70 14.06 -19.94
C VAL A 167 -6.45 13.91 -18.61
N ILE A 168 -6.68 14.99 -17.85
CA ILE A 168 -7.47 14.93 -16.61
C ILE A 168 -8.94 14.56 -16.88
N HIS A 169 -9.53 15.08 -17.96
CA HIS A 169 -10.90 14.72 -18.34
C HIS A 169 -11.03 13.25 -18.76
N GLU A 170 -10.02 12.71 -19.44
CA GLU A 170 -9.98 11.32 -19.86
C GLU A 170 -9.65 10.37 -18.69
N TYR A 171 -8.64 10.70 -17.89
CA TYR A 171 -8.18 9.94 -16.73
C TYR A 171 -8.70 10.57 -15.43
N ASN A 172 -10.01 10.47 -15.25
CA ASN A 172 -10.74 11.12 -14.16
C ASN A 172 -10.61 10.42 -12.79
N VAL A 173 -9.78 9.39 -12.66
CA VAL A 173 -9.31 8.86 -11.38
C VAL A 173 -7.81 9.16 -11.26
N VAL A 174 -7.38 9.86 -10.21
CA VAL A 174 -5.98 10.21 -10.01
C VAL A 174 -5.53 9.72 -8.64
N VAL A 175 -4.57 8.81 -8.61
CA VAL A 175 -4.06 8.20 -7.37
C VAL A 175 -2.64 8.68 -7.08
N ASN A 176 -2.43 9.41 -5.98
CA ASN A 176 -1.11 9.82 -5.52
C ASN A 176 -0.41 8.69 -4.75
N CYS A 177 0.59 8.07 -5.37
CA CYS A 177 1.47 7.08 -4.73
C CYS A 177 2.86 7.65 -4.40
N THR A 178 3.04 8.97 -4.46
CA THR A 178 4.29 9.64 -4.12
C THR A 178 4.29 10.11 -2.67
N PRO A 179 5.47 10.39 -2.07
CA PRO A 179 5.54 11.04 -0.76
C PRO A 179 5.24 12.56 -0.80
N CYS A 180 4.88 13.14 -1.96
CA CYS A 180 4.58 14.55 -2.09
C CYS A 180 3.28 14.88 -1.34
N GLY A 181 3.35 15.85 -0.41
CA GLY A 181 2.26 16.17 0.52
C GLY A 181 2.43 15.60 1.93
N MET A 182 3.50 14.83 2.19
CA MET A 182 3.84 14.31 3.51
C MET A 182 4.74 15.30 4.28
N TYR A 183 4.66 15.32 5.62
CA TYR A 183 5.60 16.05 6.47
C TYR A 183 7.06 15.68 6.13
N PRO A 184 7.99 16.66 6.07
CA PRO A 184 7.85 18.08 6.42
C PRO A 184 7.28 18.99 5.32
N LYS A 185 7.02 18.46 4.12
CA LYS A 185 6.59 19.19 2.92
C LYS A 185 5.08 19.03 2.69
N ALA A 186 4.28 19.24 3.72
CA ALA A 186 2.83 19.06 3.67
C ALA A 186 2.11 20.14 2.84
N ASP A 187 2.83 21.20 2.48
CA ASP A 187 2.42 22.30 1.60
C ASP A 187 2.79 22.06 0.12
N GLU A 188 3.37 20.91 -0.22
CA GLU A 188 3.61 20.49 -1.60
C GLU A 188 2.48 19.56 -2.08
N CYS A 189 2.16 19.60 -3.36
CA CYS A 189 1.28 18.64 -4.03
C CYS A 189 1.81 18.32 -5.43
N PRO A 190 1.38 17.21 -6.05
CA PRO A 190 1.68 16.95 -7.46
C PRO A 190 1.25 18.11 -8.35
N ASP A 191 2.07 18.46 -9.33
CA ASP A 191 1.78 19.52 -10.30
C ASP A 191 0.84 18.97 -11.38
N LEU A 192 -0.40 19.43 -11.38
CA LEU A 192 -1.50 18.95 -12.22
C LEU A 192 -2.40 20.14 -12.62
N PRO A 193 -3.11 20.08 -13.76
CA PRO A 193 -4.09 21.11 -14.12
C PRO A 193 -5.38 20.92 -13.31
N TYR A 194 -5.35 21.30 -12.02
CA TYR A 194 -6.47 21.14 -11.09
C TYR A 194 -7.76 21.83 -11.56
N GLU A 195 -7.63 22.95 -12.29
CA GLU A 195 -8.74 23.69 -12.86
C GLU A 195 -9.55 22.91 -13.91
N ALA A 196 -9.00 21.81 -14.44
CA ALA A 196 -9.72 20.89 -15.33
C ALA A 196 -10.55 19.85 -14.58
N MET A 197 -10.39 19.73 -13.26
CA MET A 197 -11.15 18.79 -12.44
C MET A 197 -12.60 19.24 -12.29
N ASN A 198 -13.47 18.28 -11.95
CA ASN A 198 -14.90 18.51 -11.75
C ASN A 198 -15.51 17.40 -10.88
N THR A 199 -16.84 17.39 -10.75
CA THR A 199 -17.60 16.40 -9.95
C THR A 199 -17.46 14.95 -10.41
N LYS A 200 -16.87 14.69 -11.59
CA LYS A 200 -16.55 13.34 -12.08
C LYS A 200 -15.08 12.96 -11.84
N THR A 201 -14.30 13.82 -11.20
CA THR A 201 -12.91 13.54 -10.86
C THR A 201 -12.83 12.93 -9.47
N LEU A 202 -12.08 11.83 -9.32
CA LEU A 202 -11.75 11.20 -8.05
C LEU A 202 -10.25 11.34 -7.79
N LEU A 203 -9.89 11.99 -6.69
CA LEU A 203 -8.52 12.03 -6.19
C LEU A 203 -8.37 11.07 -5.00
N TYR A 204 -7.42 10.13 -5.11
CA TYR A 204 -7.08 9.22 -4.02
C TYR A 204 -5.65 9.48 -3.60
N ASP A 205 -5.42 9.89 -2.36
CA ASP A 205 -4.08 10.06 -1.80
C ASP A 205 -3.72 8.88 -0.91
N LEU A 206 -2.59 8.20 -1.14
CA LEU A 206 -2.12 7.15 -0.23
C LEU A 206 -1.61 7.75 1.09
N ILE A 207 -1.35 9.06 1.13
CA ILE A 207 -1.02 9.77 2.35
C ILE A 207 -2.26 9.86 3.25
N TYR A 208 -2.06 9.62 4.54
CA TYR A 208 -3.10 9.70 5.57
C TYR A 208 -2.77 10.69 6.69
N ASN A 209 -1.55 11.23 6.69
CA ASN A 209 -1.15 12.26 7.63
C ASN A 209 -0.40 13.37 6.86
N PRO A 210 -1.00 14.56 6.69
CA PRO A 210 -2.26 15.02 7.30
C PRO A 210 -3.52 14.31 6.77
N ASP A 211 -4.63 14.40 7.52
CA ASP A 211 -5.94 13.86 7.10
C ASP A 211 -6.40 14.42 5.75
N GLU A 212 -6.08 15.69 5.49
CA GLU A 212 -6.37 16.39 4.25
C GLU A 212 -5.11 17.07 3.69
N THR A 213 -4.50 16.46 2.67
CA THR A 213 -3.33 16.95 1.93
C THR A 213 -3.67 18.10 0.98
N LEU A 214 -2.67 18.86 0.55
CA LEU A 214 -2.87 19.93 -0.43
C LEU A 214 -3.41 19.40 -1.77
N PHE A 215 -2.98 18.20 -2.19
CA PHE A 215 -3.51 17.51 -3.38
C PHE A 215 -5.04 17.38 -3.33
N MET A 216 -5.58 16.94 -2.19
CA MET A 216 -7.03 16.82 -2.00
C MET A 216 -7.72 18.17 -1.90
N LYS A 217 -7.14 19.14 -1.17
CA LYS A 217 -7.70 20.50 -1.06
C LYS A 217 -7.89 21.16 -2.42
N ARG A 218 -6.86 21.08 -3.28
CA ARG A 218 -6.90 21.61 -4.64
C ARG A 218 -7.97 20.94 -5.49
N GLY A 219 -8.15 19.62 -5.38
CA GLY A 219 -9.24 18.93 -6.08
C GLY A 219 -10.62 19.36 -5.62
N LEU A 220 -10.82 19.50 -4.30
CA LEU A 220 -12.07 19.96 -3.70
C LEU A 220 -12.46 21.36 -4.18
N GLU A 221 -11.50 22.28 -4.36
CA GLU A 221 -11.72 23.63 -4.90
C GLU A 221 -12.43 23.61 -6.27
N TYR A 222 -12.22 22.56 -7.07
CA TYR A 222 -12.84 22.35 -8.38
C TYR A 222 -13.93 21.27 -8.38
N GLY A 223 -14.35 20.78 -7.20
CA GLY A 223 -15.48 19.87 -7.04
C GLY A 223 -15.16 18.38 -7.20
N ALA A 224 -13.88 17.98 -7.18
CA ALA A 224 -13.50 16.57 -7.19
C ALA A 224 -13.97 15.85 -5.91
N THR A 225 -14.26 14.55 -6.03
CA THR A 225 -14.36 13.66 -4.87
C THR A 225 -12.95 13.30 -4.41
N VAL A 226 -12.68 13.30 -3.11
CA VAL A 226 -11.34 13.03 -2.57
C VAL A 226 -11.36 11.96 -1.48
N LYS A 227 -10.27 11.18 -1.38
CA LYS A 227 -10.08 10.19 -0.33
C LYS A 227 -8.61 10.09 0.08
N ASN A 228 -8.35 10.00 1.38
CA ASN A 228 -7.02 9.77 1.92
C ASN A 228 -6.71 8.28 2.12
N GLY A 229 -5.49 7.99 2.57
CA GLY A 229 -4.99 6.61 2.67
C GLY A 229 -5.37 5.86 3.95
N LEU A 230 -6.06 6.49 4.90
CA LEU A 230 -6.27 5.91 6.24
C LEU A 230 -7.08 4.62 6.18
N GLU A 231 -8.16 4.60 5.39
CA GLU A 231 -9.01 3.41 5.27
C GLU A 231 -8.25 2.25 4.61
N MET A 232 -7.48 2.52 3.55
CA MET A 232 -6.59 1.53 2.95
C MET A 232 -5.61 0.96 3.98
N LEU A 233 -5.00 1.82 4.81
CA LEU A 233 -4.05 1.43 5.84
C LEU A 233 -4.68 0.53 6.92
N LEU A 234 -5.94 0.77 7.28
CA LEU A 234 -6.69 -0.09 8.20
C LEU A 234 -7.06 -1.42 7.55
N LEU A 235 -7.62 -1.39 6.34
CA LEU A 235 -8.10 -2.57 5.62
C LEU A 235 -6.97 -3.53 5.26
N GLN A 236 -5.78 -3.03 4.90
CA GLN A 236 -4.61 -3.89 4.68
C GLN A 236 -4.14 -4.57 5.97
N ALA A 237 -4.30 -3.92 7.13
CA ALA A 237 -3.90 -4.48 8.43
C ALA A 237 -4.87 -5.59 8.84
N PHE A 238 -6.17 -5.38 8.67
CA PHE A 238 -7.18 -6.43 8.85
C PHE A 238 -6.94 -7.62 7.91
N ALA A 239 -6.70 -7.37 6.63
CA ALA A 239 -6.37 -8.45 5.69
C ALA A 239 -5.07 -9.19 6.06
N SER A 240 -4.08 -8.49 6.62
CA SER A 240 -2.86 -9.14 7.13
C SER A 240 -3.18 -10.11 8.27
N TRP A 241 -4.03 -9.69 9.21
CA TRP A 241 -4.51 -10.54 10.30
C TRP A 241 -5.25 -11.77 9.77
N ASP A 242 -6.13 -11.59 8.79
CA ASP A 242 -6.88 -12.68 8.18
C ASP A 242 -5.91 -13.69 7.53
N PHE A 243 -4.92 -13.24 6.76
CA PHE A 243 -3.92 -14.14 6.16
C PHE A 243 -3.11 -14.94 7.19
N TRP A 244 -2.78 -14.34 8.34
CA TRP A 244 -2.05 -15.07 9.38
C TRP A 244 -2.89 -16.15 10.05
N ASN A 245 -4.21 -15.95 10.13
CA ASN A 245 -5.14 -16.82 10.84
C ASN A 245 -5.98 -17.73 9.94
N GLU A 246 -5.85 -17.60 8.61
CA GLU A 246 -6.51 -18.47 7.66
C GLU A 246 -6.06 -19.92 7.87
N ASN A 247 -7.01 -20.82 8.14
CA ASN A 247 -6.73 -22.24 8.19
C ASN A 247 -6.75 -22.77 6.75
N GLU A 248 -5.71 -23.52 6.35
CA GLU A 248 -5.71 -24.26 5.08
C GLU A 248 -6.85 -25.28 5.01
#